data_AF-A0A9D7ZC17-F1
#
_entry.id   AF-A0A9D7ZC17-F1
#
_cell.length_a   1.000
_cell.length_b   1.000
_cell.length_c   1.000
_cell.angle_alpha   90.00
_cell.angle_beta   90.00
_cell.angle_gamma   90.00
#
_symmetry.space_group_name_H-M   'P 1'
#
loop_
_entity.id
_entity.type
_entity.pdbx_description
1 polymer ?
#
loop_
_entity_poly.entity_id
_entity_poly.type
_entity_poly.pdbx_seq_one_letter_code
_entity_poly.pdbx_strand_id
1 'polypeptide(L)'
;MQLLDSNFRLEKTSLFFYYVLIVGFMSLWLSPFMVSVSTGFSLIYIAINVKHLFGVKNIRIIYVSFAIFSLSLIDILINGFTSTTSSKFLLLLGFVVALASFSILLNQKKNSLVNLTLILSSVVSLVNILAITNYFLNKEFYDALLLQSKSIPIPNMHHIHFGIINACVIALLIGILLTKKLKGNIQFNFAIGLLLISFISFHILSSRTGLLSFYVGLLVSLVWYTIQKKSFKALIIGFIIIILSLSLSYSFSDSFKNKIQNSVEDYNSWGKGDEINHKSMAMRMEASKMCIQIIRNNPLGVGAQAQKQVIQETYVKENTPLDVENRVGPHNQFLEFGVKYGWIGIILLMLFFVCLIPLIRSSSFPLIAIIGIVLTSLFFESLLERQTSIYIFSLFIALSTSLFRLNEKS
;
A
#
# COMPACT_ATOMS: atom_id res chain seq x y z
N MET A 1 -42.86 -6.10 11.32
CA MET A 1 -42.75 -6.65 9.94
C MET A 1 -41.86 -5.77 9.05
N GLN A 2 -42.07 -4.46 8.94
CA GLN A 2 -41.20 -3.54 8.16
C GLN A 2 -39.72 -3.52 8.59
N LEU A 3 -39.42 -3.56 9.90
CA LEU A 3 -38.04 -3.60 10.42
C LEU A 3 -37.29 -4.92 10.10
N LEU A 4 -38.02 -6.03 9.98
CA LEU A 4 -37.46 -7.34 9.63
C LEU A 4 -37.14 -7.40 8.13
N ASP A 5 -38.03 -6.85 7.29
CA ASP A 5 -37.83 -6.78 5.84
C ASP A 5 -36.70 -5.77 5.48
N SER A 6 -36.56 -4.66 6.22
CA SER A 6 -35.45 -3.73 6.03
C SER A 6 -34.09 -4.33 6.39
N ASN A 7 -33.99 -5.05 7.51
CA ASN A 7 -32.75 -5.71 7.93
C ASN A 7 -32.34 -6.84 6.98
N PHE A 8 -33.32 -7.61 6.49
CA PHE A 8 -33.07 -8.68 5.52
C PHE A 8 -32.57 -8.15 4.17
N ARG A 9 -33.14 -7.04 3.67
CA ARG A 9 -32.67 -6.38 2.44
C ARG A 9 -31.27 -5.79 2.60
N LEU A 10 -30.94 -5.21 3.76
CA LEU A 10 -29.59 -4.72 4.08
C LEU A 10 -28.56 -5.86 4.12
N GLU A 11 -28.93 -7.03 4.63
CA GLU A 11 -28.02 -8.17 4.70
C GLU A 11 -27.71 -8.78 3.33
N LYS A 12 -28.71 -8.89 2.45
CA LYS A 12 -28.54 -9.35 1.06
C LYS A 12 -27.72 -8.37 0.21
N THR A 13 -27.99 -7.07 0.33
CA THR A 13 -27.23 -6.05 -0.41
C THR A 13 -25.77 -6.04 0.02
N SER A 14 -25.49 -6.03 1.33
CA SER A 14 -24.11 -6.12 1.83
C SER A 14 -23.41 -7.43 1.45
N LEU A 15 -24.13 -8.55 1.28
CA LEU A 15 -23.55 -9.79 0.77
C LEU A 15 -23.12 -9.68 -0.71
N PHE A 16 -23.94 -9.09 -1.57
CA PHE A 16 -23.58 -8.85 -2.98
C PHE A 16 -22.30 -8.01 -3.09
N PHE A 17 -22.23 -6.87 -2.39
CA PHE A 17 -21.05 -6.00 -2.43
C PHE A 17 -19.81 -6.62 -1.79
N TYR A 18 -19.98 -7.55 -0.85
CA TYR A 18 -18.88 -8.36 -0.33
C TYR A 18 -18.23 -9.24 -1.42
N TYR A 19 -19.03 -9.86 -2.29
CA TYR A 19 -18.50 -10.59 -3.44
C TYR A 19 -17.87 -9.66 -4.49
N VAL A 20 -18.47 -8.49 -4.74
CA VAL A 20 -17.89 -7.48 -5.65
C VAL A 20 -16.49 -7.03 -5.18
N LEU A 21 -16.29 -6.89 -3.85
CA LEU A 21 -14.99 -6.58 -3.27
C LEU A 21 -13.97 -7.70 -3.52
N ILE A 22 -14.36 -8.97 -3.36
CA ILE A 22 -13.48 -10.12 -3.61
C ILE A 22 -13.11 -10.19 -5.09
N VAL A 23 -14.08 -10.07 -5.99
CA VAL A 23 -13.86 -10.07 -7.44
C VAL A 23 -12.97 -8.89 -7.85
N GLY A 24 -13.20 -7.70 -7.29
CA GLY A 24 -12.36 -6.53 -7.52
C GLY A 24 -10.92 -6.75 -7.08
N PHE A 25 -10.70 -7.41 -5.92
CA PHE A 25 -9.35 -7.76 -5.48
C PHE A 25 -8.67 -8.78 -6.39
N MET A 26 -9.37 -9.86 -6.78
CA MET A 26 -8.84 -10.85 -7.73
C MET A 26 -8.51 -10.20 -9.09
N SER A 27 -9.31 -9.22 -9.51
CA SER A 27 -9.12 -8.55 -10.79
C SER A 27 -7.85 -7.69 -10.89
N LEU A 28 -7.18 -7.41 -9.75
CA LEU A 28 -5.89 -6.69 -9.72
C LEU A 28 -4.80 -7.36 -10.57
N TRP A 29 -4.88 -8.67 -10.78
CA TRP A 29 -3.95 -9.45 -11.61
C TRP A 29 -4.53 -9.86 -12.97
N LEU A 30 -5.79 -9.50 -13.25
CA LEU A 30 -6.51 -9.92 -14.47
C LEU A 30 -6.77 -8.74 -15.41
N SER A 31 -7.40 -7.67 -14.93
CA SER A 31 -7.80 -6.56 -15.79
C SER A 31 -8.09 -5.28 -14.98
N PRO A 32 -7.45 -4.14 -15.35
CA PRO A 32 -7.78 -2.82 -14.77
C PRO A 32 -9.25 -2.42 -14.98
N PHE A 33 -9.87 -2.83 -16.09
CA PHE A 33 -11.28 -2.56 -16.35
C PHE A 33 -12.19 -3.17 -15.29
N MET A 34 -11.93 -4.42 -14.89
CA MET A 34 -12.71 -5.10 -13.86
C MET A 34 -12.53 -4.45 -12.47
N VAL A 35 -11.34 -3.93 -12.18
CA VAL A 35 -11.11 -3.11 -10.98
C VAL A 35 -11.97 -1.85 -11.04
N SER A 36 -12.06 -1.19 -12.20
CA SER A 36 -12.88 0.02 -12.40
C SER A 36 -14.37 -0.28 -12.21
N VAL A 37 -14.85 -1.39 -12.75
CA VAL A 37 -16.24 -1.85 -12.58
C VAL A 37 -16.53 -2.10 -11.10
N SER A 38 -15.64 -2.78 -10.37
CA SER A 38 -15.79 -2.99 -8.92
C SER A 38 -15.82 -1.68 -8.13
N THR A 39 -14.98 -0.70 -8.50
CA THR A 39 -15.04 0.64 -7.90
C THR A 39 -16.32 1.41 -8.26
N GLY A 40 -16.88 1.20 -9.45
CA GLY A 40 -18.18 1.75 -9.85
C GLY A 40 -19.33 1.19 -9.02
N PHE A 41 -19.35 -0.12 -8.79
CA PHE A 41 -20.30 -0.74 -7.85
C PHE A 41 -20.12 -0.22 -6.41
N SER A 42 -18.89 0.08 -5.99
CA SER A 42 -18.63 0.69 -4.68
C SER A 42 -19.29 2.07 -4.53
N LEU A 43 -19.41 2.85 -5.60
CA LEU A 43 -20.16 4.11 -5.59
C LEU A 43 -21.66 3.87 -5.37
N ILE A 44 -22.23 2.88 -6.05
CA ILE A 44 -23.64 2.48 -5.88
C ILE A 44 -23.89 2.05 -4.42
N TYR A 45 -22.97 1.29 -3.84
CA TYR A 45 -23.09 0.85 -2.44
C TYR A 45 -23.12 2.02 -1.46
N ILE A 46 -22.26 3.03 -1.66
CA ILE A 46 -22.27 4.26 -0.85
C ILE A 46 -23.62 4.98 -1.00
N ALA A 47 -24.13 5.13 -2.22
CA ALA A 47 -25.40 5.82 -2.45
C ALA A 47 -26.57 5.15 -1.69
N ILE A 48 -26.61 3.81 -1.68
CA ILE A 48 -27.62 3.04 -0.94
C ILE A 48 -27.44 3.17 0.58
N ASN A 49 -26.19 3.25 1.06
CA ASN A 49 -25.84 3.19 2.49
C ASN A 49 -25.30 4.51 3.06
N VAL A 50 -25.64 5.66 2.47
CA VAL A 50 -25.01 6.95 2.81
C VAL A 50 -25.20 7.31 4.29
N LYS A 51 -26.35 6.96 4.89
CA LYS A 51 -26.63 7.18 6.32
C LYS A 51 -25.65 6.44 7.23
N HIS A 52 -25.15 5.27 6.80
CA HIS A 52 -24.18 4.49 7.56
C HIS A 52 -22.77 5.08 7.50
N LEU A 53 -22.47 5.98 6.54
CA LEU A 53 -21.18 6.65 6.44
C LEU A 53 -20.84 7.42 7.73
N PHE A 54 -21.80 8.16 8.27
CA PHE A 54 -21.61 8.95 9.50
C PHE A 54 -21.39 8.09 10.76
N GLY A 55 -21.81 6.82 10.73
CA GLY A 55 -21.57 5.86 11.80
C GLY A 55 -20.22 5.13 11.71
N VAL A 56 -19.46 5.33 10.63
CA VAL A 56 -18.14 4.71 10.47
C VAL A 56 -17.16 5.38 11.43
N LYS A 57 -16.55 4.59 12.32
CA LYS A 57 -15.64 5.13 13.34
C LYS A 57 -14.38 5.81 12.77
N ASN A 58 -14.08 5.57 11.50
CA ASN A 58 -12.97 6.17 10.76
C ASN A 58 -13.41 7.34 9.87
N ILE A 59 -14.56 7.95 10.11
CA ILE A 59 -15.11 9.02 9.25
C ILE A 59 -14.12 10.16 8.99
N ARG A 60 -13.23 10.46 9.94
CA ARG A 60 -12.20 11.50 9.80
C ARG A 60 -11.27 11.27 8.61
N ILE A 61 -10.82 10.03 8.36
CA ILE A 61 -9.96 9.75 7.19
C ILE A 61 -10.73 9.85 5.87
N ILE A 62 -12.04 9.65 5.89
CA ILE A 62 -12.91 9.83 4.71
C ILE A 62 -13.08 11.32 4.39
N TYR A 63 -13.22 12.17 5.41
CA TYR A 63 -13.24 13.63 5.19
C TYR A 63 -11.91 14.15 4.66
N VAL A 64 -10.78 13.65 5.18
CA VAL A 64 -9.47 14.05 4.67
C VAL A 64 -9.24 13.51 3.25
N SER A 65 -9.69 12.29 2.92
CA SER A 65 -9.59 11.81 1.55
C SER A 65 -10.44 12.63 0.58
N PHE A 66 -11.61 13.12 1.02
CA PHE A 66 -12.42 14.07 0.24
C PHE A 66 -11.70 15.41 0.04
N ALA A 67 -11.01 15.92 1.07
CA ALA A 67 -10.17 17.11 0.94
C ALA A 67 -9.01 16.87 -0.06
N ILE A 68 -8.35 15.71 -0.04
CA ILE A 68 -7.32 15.35 -1.03
C ILE A 68 -7.92 15.31 -2.44
N PHE A 69 -9.11 14.73 -2.60
CA PHE A 69 -9.84 14.73 -3.88
C PHE A 69 -10.21 16.13 -4.34
N SER A 70 -10.57 17.04 -3.44
CA SER A 70 -10.88 18.43 -3.81
C SER A 70 -9.71 19.16 -4.47
N LEU A 71 -8.45 18.75 -4.20
CA LEU A 71 -7.29 19.30 -4.88
C LEU A 71 -7.28 18.97 -6.37
N SER A 72 -7.64 17.75 -6.77
CA SER A 72 -7.74 17.43 -8.21
C SER A 72 -8.96 18.07 -8.87
N LEU A 73 -10.03 18.32 -8.12
CA LEU A 73 -11.16 19.11 -8.62
C LEU A 73 -10.73 20.55 -8.91
N ILE A 74 -10.01 21.19 -7.99
CA ILE A 74 -9.45 22.54 -8.19
C ILE A 74 -8.49 22.55 -9.39
N ASP A 75 -7.63 21.53 -9.51
CA ASP A 75 -6.71 21.42 -10.64
C ASP A 75 -7.43 21.34 -12.00
N ILE A 76 -8.54 20.58 -12.08
CA ILE A 76 -9.40 20.56 -13.29
C ILE A 76 -10.05 21.92 -13.54
N LEU A 77 -10.50 22.62 -12.51
CA LEU A 77 -11.15 23.93 -12.68
C LEU A 77 -10.16 24.98 -13.20
N ILE A 78 -8.89 24.90 -12.80
CA ILE A 78 -7.83 25.82 -13.22
C ILE A 78 -7.28 25.46 -14.61
N ASN A 79 -6.91 24.19 -14.81
CA ASN A 79 -6.17 23.73 -15.98
C ASN A 79 -7.05 23.08 -17.07
N GLY A 80 -8.35 22.95 -16.81
CA GLY A 80 -9.31 22.33 -17.72
C GLY A 80 -9.28 20.80 -17.72
N PHE A 81 -10.20 20.21 -18.48
CA PHE A 81 -10.30 18.76 -18.70
C PHE A 81 -9.29 18.30 -19.77
N THR A 82 -8.09 17.93 -19.33
CA THR A 82 -7.08 17.25 -20.16
C THR A 82 -7.04 15.76 -19.84
N SER A 83 -6.33 14.97 -20.66
CA SER A 83 -6.12 13.55 -20.38
C SER A 83 -5.45 13.32 -19.02
N THR A 84 -4.46 14.13 -18.65
CA THR A 84 -3.76 14.01 -17.36
C THR A 84 -4.65 14.41 -16.20
N THR A 85 -5.28 15.60 -16.24
CA THR A 85 -6.09 16.11 -15.11
C THR A 85 -7.31 15.22 -14.86
N SER A 86 -7.99 14.77 -15.91
CA SER A 86 -9.10 13.81 -15.80
C SER A 86 -8.65 12.46 -15.22
N SER A 87 -7.49 11.93 -15.62
CA SER A 87 -6.96 10.69 -15.06
C SER A 87 -6.67 10.80 -13.55
N LYS A 88 -6.07 11.90 -13.10
CA LYS A 88 -5.79 12.13 -11.67
C LYS A 88 -7.06 12.33 -10.87
N PHE A 89 -8.04 13.04 -11.44
CA PHE A 89 -9.36 13.20 -10.84
C PHE A 89 -10.06 11.86 -10.63
N LEU A 90 -10.11 11.00 -11.66
CA LEU A 90 -10.73 9.68 -11.57
C LEU A 90 -10.02 8.76 -10.57
N LEU A 91 -8.69 8.83 -10.48
CA LEU A 91 -7.92 8.09 -9.48
C LEU A 91 -8.29 8.52 -8.06
N LEU A 92 -8.27 9.82 -7.75
CA LEU A 92 -8.59 10.31 -6.42
C LEU A 92 -10.08 10.15 -6.07
N LEU A 93 -10.98 10.24 -7.05
CA LEU A 93 -12.39 9.87 -6.88
C LEU A 93 -12.51 8.39 -6.50
N GLY A 94 -11.83 7.51 -7.24
CA GLY A 94 -11.76 6.08 -6.95
C GLY A 94 -11.23 5.79 -5.55
N PHE A 95 -10.25 6.57 -5.07
CA PHE A 95 -9.72 6.45 -3.72
C PHE A 95 -10.77 6.78 -2.65
N VAL A 96 -11.46 7.92 -2.76
CA VAL A 96 -12.51 8.30 -1.81
C VAL A 96 -13.64 7.27 -1.81
N VAL A 97 -14.08 6.85 -2.99
CA VAL A 97 -15.18 5.88 -3.17
C VAL A 97 -14.78 4.51 -2.59
N ALA A 98 -13.60 3.99 -2.92
CA ALA A 98 -13.16 2.70 -2.40
C ALA A 98 -13.02 2.73 -0.88
N LEU A 99 -12.37 3.77 -0.33
CA LEU A 99 -12.16 3.88 1.11
C LEU A 99 -13.48 3.99 1.89
N ALA A 100 -14.42 4.81 1.42
CA ALA A 100 -15.72 4.98 2.06
C ALA A 100 -16.58 3.70 1.96
N SER A 101 -16.68 3.11 0.76
CA SER A 101 -17.44 1.88 0.51
C SER A 101 -16.94 0.72 1.36
N PHE A 102 -15.63 0.46 1.34
CA PHE A 102 -15.05 -0.64 2.11
C PHE A 102 -15.18 -0.42 3.61
N SER A 103 -15.05 0.82 4.10
CA SER A 103 -15.22 1.12 5.52
C SER A 103 -16.65 0.88 6.00
N ILE A 104 -17.67 1.20 5.19
CA ILE A 104 -19.07 0.89 5.49
C ILE A 104 -19.28 -0.63 5.49
N LEU A 105 -18.89 -1.29 4.40
CA LEU A 105 -19.15 -2.71 4.15
C LEU A 105 -18.52 -3.61 5.23
N LEU A 106 -17.24 -3.37 5.54
CA LEU A 106 -16.49 -4.21 6.48
C LEU A 106 -16.90 -3.96 7.93
N ASN A 107 -17.40 -2.77 8.26
CA ASN A 107 -18.01 -2.51 9.57
C ASN A 107 -19.37 -3.23 9.73
N GLN A 108 -20.11 -3.47 8.65
CA GLN A 108 -21.36 -4.26 8.66
C GLN A 108 -21.08 -5.77 8.72
N LYS A 109 -20.05 -6.28 8.02
CA LYS A 109 -19.72 -7.73 7.93
C LYS A 109 -18.63 -8.18 8.90
N LYS A 110 -18.63 -7.69 10.15
CA LYS A 110 -17.60 -8.00 11.17
C LYS A 110 -17.35 -9.51 11.38
N ASN A 111 -18.41 -10.32 11.34
CA ASN A 111 -18.33 -11.77 11.56
C ASN A 111 -17.63 -12.53 10.42
N SER A 112 -17.49 -11.90 9.24
CA SER A 112 -16.90 -12.52 8.05
C SER A 112 -15.47 -12.04 7.77
N LEU A 113 -14.94 -11.08 8.54
CA LEU A 113 -13.66 -10.45 8.23
C LEU A 113 -12.47 -11.41 8.27
N VAL A 114 -12.46 -12.38 9.20
CA VAL A 114 -11.42 -13.43 9.24
C VAL A 114 -11.45 -14.26 7.97
N ASN A 115 -12.64 -14.65 7.50
CA ASN A 115 -12.80 -15.42 6.27
C ASN A 115 -12.38 -14.58 5.06
N LEU A 116 -12.71 -13.29 5.03
CA LEU A 116 -12.25 -12.36 3.99
C LEU A 116 -10.72 -12.35 3.94
N THR A 117 -10.06 -12.16 5.09
CA THR A 117 -8.59 -12.18 5.17
C THR A 117 -8.02 -13.47 4.58
N LEU A 118 -8.56 -14.64 4.92
CA LEU A 118 -8.08 -15.92 4.38
C LEU A 118 -8.30 -16.05 2.87
N ILE A 119 -9.42 -15.55 2.33
CA ILE A 119 -9.68 -15.53 0.89
C ILE A 119 -8.66 -14.64 0.17
N LEU A 120 -8.46 -13.41 0.65
CA LEU A 120 -7.50 -12.47 0.07
C LEU A 120 -6.07 -13.05 0.13
N SER A 121 -5.69 -13.62 1.28
CA SER A 121 -4.39 -14.28 1.47
C SER A 121 -4.20 -15.50 0.57
N SER A 122 -5.25 -16.27 0.30
CA SER A 122 -5.21 -17.40 -0.65
C SER A 122 -4.89 -16.92 -2.08
N VAL A 123 -5.54 -15.84 -2.53
CA VAL A 123 -5.28 -15.25 -3.86
C VAL A 123 -3.83 -14.79 -3.96
N VAL A 124 -3.32 -14.09 -2.94
CA VAL A 124 -1.94 -13.61 -2.91
C VAL A 124 -0.93 -14.77 -2.85
N SER A 125 -1.24 -15.83 -2.09
CA SER A 125 -0.40 -17.02 -2.00
C SER A 125 -0.32 -17.76 -3.34
N LEU A 126 -1.42 -17.83 -4.09
CA LEU A 126 -1.41 -18.39 -5.45
C LEU A 126 -0.48 -17.61 -6.38
N VAL A 127 -0.57 -16.27 -6.37
CA VAL A 127 0.31 -15.41 -7.19
C VAL A 127 1.78 -15.56 -6.78
N ASN A 128 2.05 -15.66 -5.48
CA ASN A 128 3.40 -15.92 -4.96
C ASN A 128 3.98 -17.24 -5.50
N ILE A 129 3.19 -18.32 -5.43
CA ILE A 129 3.60 -19.64 -5.96
C ILE A 129 3.91 -19.53 -7.44
N LEU A 130 3.04 -18.90 -8.24
CA LEU A 130 3.27 -18.73 -9.68
C LEU A 130 4.56 -17.95 -9.97
N ALA A 131 4.79 -16.84 -9.27
CA ALA A 131 5.99 -16.01 -9.47
C ALA A 131 7.28 -16.76 -9.10
N ILE A 132 7.25 -17.53 -8.02
CA ILE A 132 8.43 -18.25 -7.53
C ILE A 132 8.74 -19.49 -8.35
N THR A 133 7.71 -20.23 -8.79
CA THR A 133 7.89 -21.31 -9.74
C THR A 133 8.56 -20.78 -11.00
N ASN A 134 8.09 -19.65 -11.55
CA ASN A 134 8.72 -19.02 -12.71
C ASN A 134 10.17 -18.58 -12.45
N TYR A 135 10.46 -18.05 -11.25
CA TYR A 135 11.82 -17.71 -10.84
C TYR A 135 12.75 -18.93 -10.84
N PHE A 136 12.34 -20.02 -10.17
CA PHE A 136 13.17 -21.21 -10.05
C PHE A 136 13.36 -21.94 -11.39
N LEU A 137 12.37 -21.90 -12.28
CA LEU A 137 12.50 -22.45 -13.64
C LEU A 137 13.53 -21.70 -14.49
N ASN A 138 13.80 -20.42 -14.21
CA ASN A 138 14.71 -19.58 -14.98
C ASN A 138 15.72 -18.86 -14.07
N LYS A 139 16.26 -19.58 -13.08
CA LYS A 139 17.01 -18.99 -11.97
C LYS A 139 18.21 -18.15 -12.42
N GLU A 140 19.08 -18.71 -13.25
CA GLU A 140 20.30 -18.03 -13.72
C GLU A 140 19.99 -16.72 -14.43
N PHE A 141 18.96 -16.72 -15.28
CA PHE A 141 18.50 -15.54 -16.00
C PHE A 141 18.03 -14.45 -15.03
N TYR A 142 17.20 -14.79 -14.04
CA TYR A 142 16.70 -13.79 -13.09
C TYR A 142 17.77 -13.32 -12.11
N ASP A 143 18.70 -14.18 -11.67
CA ASP A 143 19.81 -13.76 -10.81
C ASP A 143 20.68 -12.71 -11.50
N ALA A 144 20.99 -12.88 -12.79
CA ALA A 144 21.70 -11.88 -13.58
C ALA A 144 20.92 -10.55 -13.68
N LEU A 145 19.60 -10.61 -13.88
CA LEU A 145 18.75 -9.42 -13.93
C LEU A 145 18.67 -8.68 -12.59
N LEU A 146 18.68 -9.40 -11.46
CA LEU A 146 18.62 -8.81 -10.13
C LEU A 146 19.86 -7.98 -9.78
N LEU A 147 21.03 -8.37 -10.31
CA LEU A 147 22.27 -7.58 -10.17
C LEU A 147 22.19 -6.25 -10.94
N GLN A 148 21.36 -6.17 -11.98
CA GLN A 148 21.13 -4.96 -12.79
C GLN A 148 19.90 -4.17 -12.30
N SER A 149 19.59 -4.20 -11.01
CA SER A 149 18.46 -3.46 -10.42
C SER A 149 17.06 -3.84 -10.97
N LYS A 150 16.94 -4.94 -11.75
CA LYS A 150 15.64 -5.45 -12.21
C LYS A 150 14.99 -6.34 -11.15
N SER A 151 13.77 -6.77 -11.41
CA SER A 151 12.94 -7.54 -10.47
C SER A 151 12.44 -8.83 -11.08
N ILE A 152 12.22 -9.85 -10.24
CA ILE A 152 11.46 -11.04 -10.62
C ILE A 152 10.05 -10.60 -11.07
N PRO A 153 9.61 -11.00 -12.27
CA PRO A 153 8.32 -10.58 -12.80
C PRO A 153 7.18 -11.19 -12.00
N ILE A 154 6.18 -10.36 -11.72
CA ILE A 154 4.92 -10.78 -11.10
C ILE A 154 3.84 -10.74 -12.20
N PRO A 155 2.98 -11.76 -12.32
CA PRO A 155 1.92 -11.78 -13.33
C PRO A 155 1.09 -10.49 -13.29
N ASN A 156 1.09 -9.73 -14.41
CA ASN A 156 0.29 -8.53 -14.62
C ASN A 156 0.36 -7.45 -13.52
N MET A 157 1.42 -7.42 -12.70
CA MET A 157 1.56 -6.46 -11.62
C MET A 157 3.01 -6.02 -11.41
N HIS A 158 3.21 -4.76 -11.07
CA HIS A 158 4.54 -4.27 -10.69
C HIS A 158 4.98 -4.85 -9.35
N HIS A 159 6.22 -5.34 -9.28
CA HIS A 159 6.80 -6.02 -8.11
C HIS A 159 6.79 -5.18 -6.82
N ILE A 160 6.84 -3.85 -6.92
CA ILE A 160 6.73 -2.95 -5.75
C ILE A 160 5.36 -3.08 -5.09
N HIS A 161 4.29 -2.98 -5.88
CA HIS A 161 2.92 -3.07 -5.36
C HIS A 161 2.64 -4.45 -4.79
N PHE A 162 3.07 -5.51 -5.49
CA PHE A 162 2.92 -6.86 -4.99
C PHE A 162 3.70 -7.11 -3.69
N GLY A 163 4.90 -6.50 -3.55
CA GLY A 163 5.64 -6.49 -2.29
C GLY A 163 4.86 -5.85 -1.14
N ILE A 164 4.20 -4.72 -1.39
CA ILE A 164 3.37 -4.03 -0.39
C ILE A 164 2.12 -4.86 -0.04
N ILE A 165 1.49 -5.51 -1.02
CA ILE A 165 0.39 -6.45 -0.79
C ILE A 165 0.84 -7.58 0.13
N ASN A 166 1.99 -8.20 -0.15
CA ASN A 166 2.55 -9.25 0.67
C ASN A 166 2.82 -8.78 2.11
N ALA A 167 3.44 -7.60 2.28
CA ALA A 167 3.67 -7.01 3.60
C ALA A 167 2.36 -6.89 4.40
N CYS A 168 1.31 -6.36 3.77
CA CYS A 168 -0.01 -6.23 4.39
C CYS A 168 -0.63 -7.59 4.70
N VAL A 169 -0.62 -8.55 3.76
CA VAL A 169 -1.17 -9.90 3.96
C VAL A 169 -0.49 -10.63 5.11
N ILE A 170 0.85 -10.58 5.18
CA ILE A 170 1.62 -11.20 6.26
C ILE A 170 1.23 -10.55 7.60
N ALA A 171 1.16 -9.21 7.67
CA ALA A 171 0.73 -8.52 8.88
C ALA A 171 -0.72 -8.85 9.30
N LEU A 172 -1.64 -9.00 8.34
CA LEU A 172 -3.02 -9.44 8.60
C LEU A 172 -3.06 -10.88 9.13
N LEU A 173 -2.32 -11.82 8.50
CA LEU A 173 -2.26 -13.22 8.91
C LEU A 173 -1.68 -13.37 10.33
N ILE A 174 -0.56 -12.71 10.61
CA ILE A 174 0.01 -12.63 11.96
C ILE A 174 -1.03 -12.06 12.94
N GLY A 175 -1.73 -11.00 12.55
CA GLY A 175 -2.74 -10.36 13.38
C GLY A 175 -3.92 -11.27 13.73
N ILE A 176 -4.48 -12.01 12.76
CA ILE A 176 -5.58 -12.93 13.04
C ILE A 176 -5.13 -14.11 13.90
N LEU A 177 -3.93 -14.65 13.66
CA LEU A 177 -3.37 -15.77 14.43
C LEU A 177 -3.14 -15.40 15.90
N LEU A 178 -2.74 -14.15 16.17
CA LEU A 178 -2.40 -13.70 17.53
C LEU A 178 -3.58 -13.08 18.29
N THR A 179 -4.57 -12.52 17.59
CA THR A 179 -5.61 -11.70 18.25
C THR A 179 -7.03 -12.23 18.07
N LYS A 180 -7.27 -13.19 17.16
CA LYS A 180 -8.61 -13.69 16.86
C LYS A 180 -8.71 -15.18 17.16
N LYS A 181 -9.89 -15.60 17.63
CA LYS A 181 -10.23 -17.01 17.75
C LYS A 181 -10.63 -17.53 16.37
N LEU A 182 -9.77 -18.34 15.76
CA LEU A 182 -10.07 -19.05 14.52
C LEU A 182 -11.01 -20.22 14.81
N LYS A 183 -11.88 -20.56 13.85
CA LYS A 183 -12.85 -21.65 13.94
C LYS A 183 -12.13 -23.00 13.78
N GLY A 184 -11.63 -23.51 14.91
CA GLY A 184 -11.01 -24.84 15.01
C GLY A 184 -9.62 -24.95 14.35
N ASN A 185 -9.05 -26.14 14.46
CA ASN A 185 -7.66 -26.42 14.06
C ASN A 185 -7.45 -26.32 12.54
N ILE A 186 -8.46 -26.64 11.72
CA ILE A 186 -8.37 -26.57 10.25
C ILE A 186 -8.10 -25.13 9.81
N GLN A 187 -8.90 -24.17 10.28
CA GLN A 187 -8.73 -22.77 9.90
C GLN A 187 -7.40 -22.20 10.40
N PHE A 188 -6.96 -22.62 11.59
CA PHE A 188 -5.67 -22.22 12.16
C PHE A 188 -4.49 -22.74 11.32
N ASN A 189 -4.46 -24.04 11.03
CA ASN A 189 -3.41 -24.65 10.21
C ASN A 189 -3.39 -24.09 8.79
N PHE A 190 -4.56 -23.82 8.22
CA PHE A 190 -4.67 -23.17 6.91
C PHE A 190 -4.07 -21.75 6.92
N ALA A 191 -4.37 -20.95 7.95
CA ALA A 191 -3.79 -19.62 8.11
C ALA A 191 -2.26 -19.65 8.28
N ILE A 192 -1.73 -20.64 9.02
CA ILE A 192 -0.28 -20.86 9.13
C ILE A 192 0.33 -21.23 7.77
N GLY A 193 -0.29 -22.14 7.01
CA GLY A 193 0.18 -22.50 5.67
C GLY A 193 0.28 -21.29 4.74
N LEU A 194 -0.77 -20.46 4.70
CA LEU A 194 -0.77 -19.20 3.93
C LEU A 194 0.31 -18.22 4.40
N LEU A 195 0.54 -18.13 5.71
CA LEU A 195 1.58 -17.26 6.28
C LEU A 195 2.96 -17.74 5.86
N LEU A 196 3.27 -19.04 5.98
CA LEU A 196 4.56 -19.59 5.59
C LEU A 196 4.82 -19.41 4.10
N ILE A 197 3.86 -19.75 3.25
CA ILE A 197 3.95 -19.55 1.79
C ILE A 197 4.22 -18.08 1.50
N SER A 198 3.40 -17.16 2.01
CA SER A 198 3.54 -15.74 1.73
C SER A 198 4.85 -15.16 2.28
N PHE A 199 5.27 -15.55 3.48
CA PHE A 199 6.48 -15.04 4.12
C PHE A 199 7.74 -15.52 3.39
N ILE A 200 7.87 -16.82 3.12
CA ILE A 200 9.01 -17.35 2.36
C ILE A 200 9.05 -16.70 0.98
N SER A 201 7.89 -16.61 0.33
CA SER A 201 7.79 -16.04 -1.01
C SER A 201 8.21 -14.58 -1.06
N PHE A 202 7.76 -13.81 -0.08
CA PHE A 202 8.06 -12.39 0.04
C PHE A 202 9.57 -12.12 0.16
N HIS A 203 10.30 -12.97 0.89
CA HIS A 203 11.76 -12.85 1.03
C HIS A 203 12.51 -13.29 -0.22
N ILE A 204 12.05 -14.32 -0.92
CA ILE A 204 12.64 -14.74 -2.20
C ILE A 204 12.44 -13.66 -3.28
N LEU A 205 11.23 -13.11 -3.40
CA LEU A 205 10.94 -12.04 -4.38
C LEU A 205 11.67 -10.74 -4.04
N SER A 206 11.96 -10.52 -2.74
CA SER A 206 12.83 -9.48 -2.21
C SER A 206 12.51 -8.05 -2.70
N SER A 207 11.24 -7.69 -2.78
CA SER A 207 10.85 -6.31 -3.17
C SER A 207 11.37 -5.31 -2.14
N ARG A 208 12.30 -4.40 -2.50
CA ARG A 208 12.99 -3.49 -1.56
C ARG A 208 12.01 -2.66 -0.73
N THR A 209 11.10 -1.95 -1.39
CA THR A 209 10.06 -1.14 -0.75
C THR A 209 9.11 -2.00 0.08
N GLY A 210 8.74 -3.18 -0.42
CA GLY A 210 7.91 -4.14 0.30
C GLY A 210 8.55 -4.56 1.63
N LEU A 211 9.76 -5.12 1.57
CA LEU A 211 10.52 -5.59 2.75
C LEU A 211 10.76 -4.45 3.75
N LEU A 212 11.24 -3.30 3.28
CA LEU A 212 11.46 -2.13 4.14
C LEU A 212 10.17 -1.73 4.86
N SER A 213 9.06 -1.61 4.12
CA SER A 213 7.77 -1.25 4.71
C SER A 213 7.26 -2.27 5.72
N PHE A 214 7.45 -3.57 5.45
CA PHE A 214 7.09 -4.65 6.36
C PHE A 214 7.86 -4.57 7.68
N TYR A 215 9.18 -4.48 7.62
CA TYR A 215 10.02 -4.46 8.83
C TYR A 215 9.87 -3.17 9.62
N VAL A 216 9.74 -2.01 8.96
CA VAL A 216 9.43 -0.75 9.65
C VAL A 216 8.06 -0.84 10.32
N GLY A 217 7.04 -1.35 9.62
CA GLY A 217 5.71 -1.56 10.20
C GLY A 217 5.73 -2.49 11.42
N LEU A 218 6.45 -3.62 11.33
CA LEU A 218 6.66 -4.53 12.47
C LEU A 218 7.36 -3.84 13.64
N LEU A 219 8.42 -3.08 13.40
CA LEU A 219 9.15 -2.36 14.45
C LEU A 219 8.26 -1.32 15.14
N VAL A 220 7.54 -0.49 14.38
CA VAL A 220 6.60 0.50 14.93
C VAL A 220 5.52 -0.19 15.76
N SER A 221 4.99 -1.31 15.27
CA SER A 221 4.01 -2.14 15.98
C SER A 221 4.58 -2.75 17.27
N LEU A 222 5.82 -3.24 17.27
CA LEU A 222 6.49 -3.81 18.44
C LEU A 222 6.76 -2.73 19.50
N VAL A 223 7.30 -1.57 19.09
CA VAL A 223 7.52 -0.43 19.97
C VAL A 223 6.20 -0.01 20.62
N TRP A 224 5.14 0.12 19.82
CA TRP A 224 3.82 0.46 20.34
C TRP A 224 3.28 -0.59 21.32
N TYR A 225 3.41 -1.88 20.98
CA TYR A 225 3.00 -2.97 21.87
C TYR A 225 3.75 -2.92 23.21
N THR A 226 5.05 -2.67 23.17
CA THR A 226 5.88 -2.52 24.37
C THR A 226 5.48 -1.32 25.20
N ILE A 227 5.14 -0.18 24.58
CA ILE A 227 4.63 1.00 25.31
C ILE A 227 3.30 0.66 26.00
N GLN A 228 2.35 0.03 25.29
CA GLN A 228 1.06 -0.32 25.86
C GLN A 228 1.14 -1.37 26.98
N LYS A 229 1.98 -2.40 26.81
CA LYS A 229 2.07 -3.53 27.73
C LYS A 229 3.21 -3.42 28.74
N LYS A 230 4.01 -2.35 28.66
CA LYS A 230 5.23 -2.14 29.44
C LYS A 230 6.18 -3.35 29.41
N SER A 231 6.20 -4.08 28.29
CA SER A 231 6.97 -5.33 28.15
C SER A 231 8.18 -5.13 27.25
N PHE A 232 9.32 -4.80 27.87
CA PHE A 232 10.60 -4.65 27.16
C PHE A 232 11.13 -5.98 26.61
N LYS A 233 10.79 -7.11 27.27
CA LYS A 233 11.14 -8.46 26.80
C LYS A 233 10.57 -8.73 25.40
N ALA A 234 9.33 -8.31 25.13
CA ALA A 234 8.72 -8.48 23.82
C ALA A 234 9.44 -7.68 22.73
N LEU A 235 9.97 -6.50 23.05
CA LEU A 235 10.76 -5.70 22.12
C LEU A 235 12.07 -6.40 21.76
N ILE A 236 12.82 -6.89 22.77
CA ILE A 236 14.08 -7.60 22.57
C ILE A 236 13.85 -8.86 21.71
N ILE A 237 12.89 -9.70 22.09
CA ILE A 237 12.59 -10.95 21.36
C ILE A 237 12.16 -10.63 19.92
N GLY A 238 11.29 -9.64 19.74
CA GLY A 238 10.84 -9.20 18.41
C GLY A 238 12.00 -8.69 17.55
N PHE A 239 12.92 -7.92 18.12
CA PHE A 239 14.11 -7.42 17.43
C PHE A 239 15.06 -8.56 17.03
N ILE A 240 15.28 -9.54 17.93
CA ILE A 240 16.06 -10.75 17.62
C ILE A 240 15.41 -11.54 16.48
N ILE A 241 14.09 -11.72 16.48
CA ILE A 241 13.37 -12.43 15.41
C ILE A 241 13.53 -11.69 14.07
N ILE A 242 13.45 -10.35 14.07
CA ILE A 242 13.67 -9.54 12.86
C ILE A 242 15.08 -9.76 12.32
N ILE A 243 16.11 -9.61 13.16
CA ILE A 243 17.50 -9.83 12.77
C ILE A 243 17.68 -11.26 12.24
N LEU A 244 17.19 -12.27 12.97
CA LEU A 244 17.30 -13.66 12.56
C LEU A 244 16.63 -13.89 11.20
N SER A 245 15.44 -13.34 10.95
CA SER A 245 14.76 -13.49 9.66
C SER A 245 15.53 -12.86 8.50
N LEU A 246 16.15 -11.69 8.71
CA LEU A 246 16.98 -11.01 7.71
C LEU A 246 18.28 -11.79 7.46
N SER A 247 18.94 -12.26 8.52
CA SER A 247 20.15 -13.08 8.42
C SER A 247 19.89 -14.39 7.67
N LEU A 248 18.80 -15.10 8.02
CA LEU A 248 18.40 -16.30 7.29
C LEU A 248 18.11 -16.00 5.82
N SER A 249 17.40 -14.90 5.52
CA SER A 249 17.13 -14.48 4.14
C SER A 249 18.43 -14.21 3.37
N TYR A 250 19.40 -13.55 3.98
CA TYR A 250 20.71 -13.28 3.37
C TYR A 250 21.53 -14.56 3.14
N SER A 251 21.48 -15.52 4.05
CA SER A 251 22.22 -16.78 3.94
C SER A 251 21.61 -17.78 2.96
N PHE A 252 20.27 -17.81 2.82
CA PHE A 252 19.57 -18.84 2.05
C PHE A 252 18.93 -18.35 0.74
N SER A 253 18.87 -17.04 0.48
CA SER A 253 18.27 -16.49 -0.76
C SER A 253 19.27 -15.68 -1.58
N ASP A 254 19.67 -16.25 -2.73
CA ASP A 254 20.54 -15.56 -3.71
C ASP A 254 19.93 -14.24 -4.18
N SER A 255 18.63 -14.23 -4.49
CA SER A 255 17.87 -13.03 -4.85
C SER A 255 17.97 -11.93 -3.79
N PHE A 256 17.84 -12.29 -2.51
CA PHE A 256 17.96 -11.31 -1.42
C PHE A 256 19.38 -10.75 -1.33
N LYS A 257 20.39 -11.62 -1.37
CA LYS A 257 21.80 -11.24 -1.35
C LYS A 257 22.16 -10.30 -2.52
N ASN A 258 21.77 -10.66 -3.74
CA ASN A 258 22.00 -9.87 -4.95
C ASN A 258 21.37 -8.48 -4.85
N LYS A 259 20.15 -8.38 -4.30
CA LYS A 259 19.48 -7.08 -4.12
C LYS A 259 20.12 -6.20 -3.05
N ILE A 260 20.65 -6.78 -1.97
CA ILE A 260 21.41 -6.02 -0.96
C ILE A 260 22.69 -5.48 -1.60
N GLN A 261 23.46 -6.33 -2.29
CA GLN A 261 24.69 -5.93 -2.98
C GLN A 261 24.44 -4.77 -3.96
N ASN A 262 23.45 -4.91 -4.85
CA ASN A 262 23.12 -3.85 -5.80
C ASN A 262 22.60 -2.57 -5.09
N SER A 263 21.88 -2.67 -3.98
CA SER A 263 21.42 -1.47 -3.25
C SER A 263 22.58 -0.69 -2.62
N VAL A 264 23.59 -1.39 -2.10
CA VAL A 264 24.80 -0.78 -1.54
C VAL A 264 25.61 -0.09 -2.65
N GLU A 265 25.73 -0.74 -3.80
CA GLU A 265 26.38 -0.16 -4.98
C GLU A 265 25.64 1.09 -5.49
N ASP A 266 24.32 1.01 -5.67
CA ASP A 266 23.50 2.15 -6.11
C ASP A 266 23.68 3.37 -5.19
N TYR A 267 23.62 3.16 -3.87
CA TYR A 267 23.78 4.23 -2.88
C TYR A 267 25.19 4.84 -2.93
N ASN A 268 26.22 3.99 -3.04
CA ASN A 268 27.60 4.45 -3.00
C ASN A 268 28.00 5.28 -4.22
N SER A 269 27.31 5.13 -5.35
CA SER A 269 27.58 5.90 -6.57
C SER A 269 26.88 7.25 -6.65
N TRP A 270 25.85 7.47 -5.84
CA TRP A 270 25.16 8.75 -5.84
C TRP A 270 26.04 9.86 -5.24
N GLY A 271 26.18 10.98 -5.97
CA GLY A 271 26.93 12.16 -5.53
C GLY A 271 28.45 12.08 -5.63
N LYS A 272 29.02 11.00 -6.22
CA LYS A 272 30.47 10.81 -6.37
C LYS A 272 31.01 10.99 -7.78
N GLY A 273 30.19 11.43 -8.72
CA GLY A 273 30.56 11.53 -10.14
C GLY A 273 30.55 10.19 -10.88
N ASP A 274 30.17 9.10 -10.20
CA ASP A 274 29.96 7.79 -10.81
C ASP A 274 28.73 7.79 -11.72
N GLU A 275 28.69 6.83 -12.66
CA GLU A 275 27.53 6.60 -13.52
C GLU A 275 26.33 6.10 -12.71
N ILE A 276 25.17 6.75 -12.91
CA ILE A 276 23.91 6.45 -12.19
C ILE A 276 22.73 6.08 -13.10
N ASN A 277 22.92 6.04 -14.43
CA ASN A 277 21.85 5.81 -15.42
C ASN A 277 21.14 4.44 -15.32
N HIS A 278 21.74 3.46 -14.65
CA HIS A 278 21.16 2.13 -14.47
C HIS A 278 20.98 1.74 -12.99
N LYS A 279 21.03 2.73 -12.09
CA LYS A 279 20.98 2.55 -10.64
C LYS A 279 19.66 3.06 -10.09
N SER A 280 18.70 2.15 -9.87
CA SER A 280 17.32 2.52 -9.56
C SER A 280 17.19 3.42 -8.33
N MET A 281 18.01 3.19 -7.30
CA MET A 281 17.97 4.03 -6.10
C MET A 281 18.57 5.42 -6.37
N ALA A 282 19.72 5.51 -7.03
CA ALA A 282 20.38 6.78 -7.36
C ALA A 282 19.50 7.66 -8.26
N MET A 283 18.84 7.07 -9.27
CA MET A 283 17.87 7.79 -10.12
C MET A 283 16.73 8.41 -9.30
N ARG A 284 16.19 7.69 -8.31
CA ARG A 284 15.12 8.19 -7.44
C ARG A 284 15.60 9.27 -6.47
N MET A 285 16.85 9.20 -6.02
CA MET A 285 17.46 10.23 -5.17
C MET A 285 17.60 11.55 -5.94
N GLU A 286 18.06 11.49 -7.20
CA GLU A 286 18.08 12.66 -8.09
C GLU A 286 16.67 13.19 -8.36
N ALA A 287 15.69 12.32 -8.68
CA ALA A 287 14.30 12.74 -8.85
C ALA A 287 13.74 13.46 -7.61
N SER A 288 14.09 12.96 -6.42
CA SER A 288 13.66 13.56 -5.16
C SER A 288 14.28 14.95 -4.97
N LYS A 289 15.56 15.13 -5.31
CA LYS A 289 16.25 16.42 -5.29
C LYS A 289 15.55 17.43 -6.21
N MET A 290 15.25 17.04 -7.45
CA MET A 290 14.53 17.90 -8.41
C MET A 290 13.15 18.31 -7.87
N CYS A 291 12.40 17.36 -7.33
CA CYS A 291 11.06 17.63 -6.80
C CYS A 291 11.08 18.57 -5.59
N ILE A 292 12.04 18.40 -4.68
CA ILE A 292 12.20 19.30 -3.52
C ILE A 292 12.45 20.74 -3.99
N GLN A 293 13.28 20.94 -5.02
CA GLN A 293 13.53 22.27 -5.57
C GLN A 293 12.29 22.87 -6.22
N ILE A 294 11.52 22.07 -6.98
CA ILE A 294 10.27 22.52 -7.59
C ILE A 294 9.27 22.96 -6.52
N ILE A 295 9.11 22.18 -5.44
CA ILE A 295 8.20 22.50 -4.33
C ILE A 295 8.59 23.80 -3.63
N ARG A 296 9.90 24.04 -3.44
CA ARG A 296 10.39 25.30 -2.85
C ARG A 296 10.06 26.50 -3.72
N ASN A 297 10.20 26.36 -5.03
CA ASN A 297 9.93 27.44 -5.98
C ASN A 297 8.44 27.62 -6.29
N ASN A 298 7.63 26.59 -6.07
CA ASN A 298 6.18 26.59 -6.35
C ASN A 298 5.41 26.11 -5.11
N PRO A 299 5.26 26.95 -4.07
CA PRO A 299 4.62 26.54 -2.81
C PRO A 299 3.17 26.04 -2.94
N LEU A 300 2.46 26.49 -3.99
CA LEU A 300 1.08 26.08 -4.34
C LEU A 300 1.02 24.88 -5.30
N GLY A 301 2.18 24.39 -5.76
CA GLY A 301 2.27 23.35 -6.78
C GLY A 301 2.17 23.91 -8.21
N VAL A 302 2.49 23.06 -9.18
CA VAL A 302 2.47 23.40 -10.61
C VAL A 302 1.26 22.81 -11.37
N GLY A 303 0.38 22.09 -10.68
CA GLY A 303 -0.73 21.34 -11.28
C GLY A 303 -0.30 19.99 -11.86
N ALA A 304 -1.25 19.05 -12.00
CA ALA A 304 -0.93 17.71 -12.48
C ALA A 304 -0.52 17.69 -13.96
N GLN A 305 -1.07 18.61 -14.77
CA GLN A 305 -0.75 18.71 -16.19
C GLN A 305 0.71 19.10 -16.45
N ALA A 306 1.23 20.09 -15.72
CA ALA A 306 2.58 20.61 -15.93
C ALA A 306 3.66 19.80 -15.22
N GLN A 307 3.29 18.93 -14.27
CA GLN A 307 4.21 18.17 -13.42
C GLN A 307 5.37 17.52 -14.19
N LYS A 308 5.07 16.73 -15.24
CA LYS A 308 6.09 16.00 -16.00
C LYS A 308 7.06 16.97 -16.70
N GLN A 309 6.52 18.02 -17.31
CA GLN A 309 7.32 19.02 -18.03
C GLN A 309 8.26 19.76 -17.07
N VAL A 310 7.73 20.27 -15.96
CA VAL A 310 8.52 21.02 -14.97
C VAL A 310 9.63 20.16 -14.36
N ILE A 311 9.37 18.88 -14.10
CA ILE A 311 10.42 17.94 -13.64
C ILE A 311 11.54 17.83 -14.68
N GLN A 312 11.21 17.66 -15.95
CA GLN A 312 12.21 17.55 -17.02
C GLN A 312 13.00 18.85 -17.23
N GLU A 313 12.34 20.00 -17.18
CA GLU A 313 13.01 21.31 -17.24
C GLU A 313 13.97 21.50 -16.06
N THR A 314 13.58 21.03 -14.87
CA THR A 314 14.45 21.10 -13.69
C THR A 314 15.67 20.19 -13.83
N TYR A 315 15.51 18.99 -14.38
CA TYR A 315 16.63 18.11 -14.71
C TYR A 315 17.64 18.76 -15.66
N VAL A 316 17.15 19.48 -16.68
CA VAL A 316 18.01 20.23 -17.62
C VAL A 316 18.71 21.38 -16.91
N LYS A 317 17.96 22.16 -16.12
CA LYS A 317 18.49 23.32 -15.39
C LYS A 317 19.59 22.94 -14.40
N GLU A 318 19.44 21.81 -13.73
CA GLU A 318 20.39 21.32 -12.71
C GLU A 318 21.55 20.50 -13.30
N ASN A 319 21.64 20.38 -14.64
CA ASN A 319 22.69 19.66 -15.36
C ASN A 319 22.96 18.25 -14.78
N THR A 320 21.89 17.48 -14.55
CA THR A 320 22.05 16.14 -13.95
C THR A 320 22.78 15.18 -14.89
N PRO A 321 23.56 14.22 -14.36
CA PRO A 321 24.25 13.22 -15.18
C PRO A 321 23.32 12.14 -15.76
N LEU A 322 22.00 12.26 -15.54
CA LEU A 322 21.02 11.32 -16.06
C LEU A 322 20.63 11.64 -17.50
N ASP A 323 20.67 10.60 -18.32
CA ASP A 323 20.13 10.57 -19.66
C ASP A 323 18.62 10.81 -19.63
N VAL A 324 18.09 11.38 -20.71
CA VAL A 324 16.68 11.78 -20.79
C VAL A 324 15.72 10.61 -20.49
N GLU A 325 16.08 9.40 -20.92
CA GLU A 325 15.29 8.18 -20.68
C GLU A 325 15.31 7.70 -19.23
N ASN A 326 16.35 8.05 -18.47
CA ASN A 326 16.56 7.65 -17.07
C ASN A 326 16.10 8.73 -16.06
N ARG A 327 15.54 9.83 -16.56
CA ARG A 327 14.89 10.88 -15.75
C ARG A 327 13.51 10.44 -15.31
N VAL A 328 13.45 9.82 -14.13
CA VAL A 328 12.22 9.31 -13.54
C VAL A 328 11.43 10.36 -12.75
N GLY A 329 10.14 10.12 -12.53
CA GLY A 329 9.32 10.92 -11.61
C GLY A 329 9.62 10.61 -10.13
N PRO A 330 9.04 11.36 -9.18
CA PRO A 330 9.24 11.09 -7.78
C PRO A 330 8.50 9.80 -7.40
N HIS A 331 9.26 8.73 -7.14
CA HIS A 331 8.77 7.53 -6.48
C HIS A 331 8.56 7.79 -4.99
N ASN A 332 7.79 8.82 -4.66
CA ASN A 332 7.48 9.25 -3.31
C ASN A 332 6.19 10.06 -3.38
N GLN A 333 5.13 9.56 -2.74
CA GLN A 333 3.80 10.15 -2.83
C GLN A 333 3.76 11.59 -2.27
N PHE A 334 4.55 11.90 -1.24
CA PHE A 334 4.61 13.24 -0.66
C PHE A 334 5.25 14.23 -1.64
N LEU A 335 6.33 13.84 -2.31
CA LEU A 335 6.96 14.68 -3.34
C LEU A 335 6.07 14.78 -4.58
N GLU A 336 5.43 13.68 -5.00
CA GLU A 336 4.46 13.65 -6.10
C GLU A 336 3.32 14.66 -5.88
N PHE A 337 2.67 14.65 -4.70
CA PHE A 337 1.65 15.65 -4.38
C PHE A 337 2.23 17.02 -4.11
N GLY A 338 3.44 17.12 -3.55
CA GLY A 338 4.12 18.39 -3.36
C GLY A 338 4.32 19.13 -4.68
N VAL A 339 4.77 18.43 -5.72
CA VAL A 339 4.94 19.05 -7.04
C VAL A 339 3.58 19.45 -7.63
N LYS A 340 2.56 18.59 -7.55
CA LYS A 340 1.23 18.87 -8.13
C LYS A 340 0.47 19.98 -7.42
N TYR A 341 0.37 19.89 -6.09
CA TYR A 341 -0.54 20.70 -5.26
C TYR A 341 0.18 21.45 -4.13
N GLY A 342 1.51 21.50 -4.17
CA GLY A 342 2.30 22.28 -3.22
C GLY A 342 2.30 21.70 -1.81
N TRP A 343 2.57 22.58 -0.85
CA TRP A 343 2.57 22.22 0.57
C TRP A 343 1.22 21.73 1.07
N ILE A 344 0.12 22.23 0.48
CA ILE A 344 -1.24 21.80 0.81
C ILE A 344 -1.43 20.30 0.54
N GLY A 345 -0.92 19.79 -0.58
CA GLY A 345 -0.97 18.36 -0.89
C GLY A 345 -0.23 17.50 0.15
N ILE A 346 0.98 17.93 0.54
CA ILE A 346 1.79 17.26 1.58
C ILE A 346 1.07 17.28 2.92
N ILE A 347 0.54 18.44 3.33
CA ILE A 347 -0.15 18.61 4.62
C ILE A 347 -1.40 17.73 4.68
N LEU A 348 -2.20 17.67 3.62
CA LEU A 348 -3.40 16.81 3.60
C LEU A 348 -3.06 15.32 3.69
N LEU A 349 -1.98 14.88 3.04
CA LEU A 349 -1.49 13.51 3.24
C LEU A 349 -1.04 13.26 4.68
N MET A 350 -0.30 14.17 5.29
CA MET A 350 0.10 14.02 6.70
C MET A 350 -1.13 14.00 7.61
N LEU A 351 -2.10 14.87 7.34
CA LEU A 351 -3.37 14.94 8.08
C LEU A 351 -4.16 13.63 7.99
N PHE A 352 -4.10 12.93 6.85
CA PHE A 352 -4.71 11.62 6.68
C PHE A 352 -4.19 10.63 7.73
N PHE A 353 -2.87 10.57 7.93
CA PHE A 353 -2.25 9.72 8.95
C PHE A 353 -2.50 10.21 10.37
N VAL A 354 -2.51 11.52 10.61
CA VAL A 354 -2.88 12.08 11.92
C VAL A 354 -4.30 11.66 12.32
N CYS A 355 -5.22 11.61 11.35
CA CYS A 355 -6.59 11.14 11.58
C CYS A 355 -6.71 9.63 11.89
N LEU A 356 -5.65 8.84 11.67
CA LEU A 356 -5.57 7.44 12.11
C LEU A 356 -5.12 7.30 13.57
N ILE A 357 -4.48 8.31 14.18
CA ILE A 357 -3.94 8.24 15.55
C ILE A 357 -5.01 7.88 16.61
N PRO A 358 -6.24 8.45 16.60
CA PRO A 358 -7.28 8.04 17.54
C PRO A 358 -7.65 6.55 17.44
N LEU A 359 -7.54 5.97 16.24
CA LEU A 359 -7.82 4.55 16.01
C LEU A 359 -6.70 3.69 16.60
N ILE A 360 -5.44 4.12 16.45
CA ILE A 360 -4.26 3.45 17.01
C ILE A 360 -4.39 3.23 18.53
N ARG A 361 -4.85 4.25 19.26
CA ARG A 361 -5.04 4.16 20.72
C ARG A 361 -6.05 3.09 21.17
N SER A 362 -7.00 2.75 20.31
CA SER A 362 -8.09 1.81 20.60
C SER A 362 -7.98 0.48 19.83
N SER A 363 -6.79 0.17 19.31
CA SER A 363 -6.59 -0.99 18.43
C SER A 363 -5.41 -1.85 18.85
N SER A 364 -5.38 -3.08 18.35
CA SER A 364 -4.25 -3.99 18.56
C SER A 364 -3.08 -3.67 17.63
N PHE A 365 -1.91 -4.19 17.99
CA PHE A 365 -0.65 -3.99 17.26
C PHE A 365 -0.70 -4.28 15.74
N PRO A 366 -1.49 -5.23 15.19
CA PRO A 366 -1.51 -5.48 13.75
C PRO A 366 -2.03 -4.31 12.92
N LEU A 367 -2.99 -3.52 13.43
CA LEU A 367 -3.43 -2.30 12.74
C LEU A 367 -2.26 -1.33 12.55
N ILE A 368 -1.40 -1.23 13.56
CA ILE A 368 -0.28 -0.29 13.60
C ILE A 368 0.81 -0.75 12.65
N ALA A 369 1.02 -2.06 12.55
CA ALA A 369 1.88 -2.62 11.51
C ALA A 369 1.39 -2.23 10.11
N ILE A 370 0.10 -2.36 9.82
CA ILE A 370 -0.49 -1.97 8.52
C ILE A 370 -0.33 -0.47 8.26
N ILE A 371 -0.60 0.38 9.24
CA ILE A 371 -0.42 1.84 9.10
C ILE A 371 1.06 2.17 8.85
N GLY A 372 1.98 1.54 9.58
CA GLY A 372 3.42 1.71 9.41
C GLY A 372 3.91 1.24 8.04
N ILE A 373 3.43 0.09 7.55
CA ILE A 373 3.68 -0.42 6.21
C ILE A 373 3.25 0.62 5.18
N VAL A 374 1.99 1.02 5.23
CA VAL A 374 1.39 1.94 4.27
C VAL A 374 2.10 3.29 4.27
N LEU A 375 2.36 3.87 5.44
CA LEU A 375 3.07 5.15 5.56
C LEU A 375 4.48 5.05 4.97
N THR A 376 5.21 3.99 5.31
CA THR A 376 6.57 3.76 4.78
C THR A 376 6.52 3.59 3.27
N SER A 377 5.57 2.83 2.73
CA SER A 377 5.43 2.65 1.29
C SER A 377 5.23 3.97 0.53
N LEU A 378 4.49 4.93 1.11
CA LEU A 378 4.29 6.25 0.47
C LEU A 378 5.56 7.10 0.38
N PHE A 379 6.58 6.85 1.21
CA PHE A 379 7.88 7.52 1.08
C PHE A 379 8.71 6.99 -0.10
N PHE A 380 8.39 5.80 -0.62
CA PHE A 380 9.20 5.12 -1.63
C PHE A 380 8.42 4.71 -2.89
N GLU A 381 7.12 4.98 -2.94
CA GLU A 381 6.27 4.73 -4.10
C GLU A 381 5.04 5.66 -4.11
N SER A 382 4.63 6.08 -5.31
CA SER A 382 3.46 6.94 -5.51
C SER A 382 2.18 6.09 -5.67
N LEU A 383 1.71 5.52 -4.55
CA LEU A 383 0.57 4.59 -4.52
C LEU A 383 -0.77 5.19 -4.97
N LEU A 384 -1.00 6.48 -4.79
CA LEU A 384 -2.23 7.15 -5.21
C LEU A 384 -2.21 7.56 -6.70
N GLU A 385 -1.15 7.19 -7.43
CA GLU A 385 -1.03 7.39 -8.88
C GLU A 385 -1.46 6.16 -9.69
N ARG A 386 -1.83 5.07 -9.03
CA ARG A 386 -2.20 3.81 -9.67
C ARG A 386 -3.45 3.21 -9.06
N GLN A 387 -4.40 2.85 -9.91
CA GLN A 387 -5.69 2.29 -9.50
C GLN A 387 -5.55 1.04 -8.62
N THR A 388 -4.62 0.15 -8.97
CA THR A 388 -4.36 -1.08 -8.19
C THR A 388 -3.98 -0.75 -6.75
N SER A 389 -3.04 0.18 -6.58
CA SER A 389 -2.54 0.63 -5.28
C SER A 389 -3.61 1.34 -4.46
N ILE A 390 -4.44 2.16 -5.10
CA ILE A 390 -5.59 2.81 -4.46
C ILE A 390 -6.57 1.79 -3.90
N TYR A 391 -6.90 0.76 -4.69
CA TYR A 391 -7.81 -0.30 -4.28
C TYR A 391 -7.25 -1.05 -3.05
N ILE A 392 -5.98 -1.44 -3.12
CA ILE A 392 -5.25 -2.17 -2.07
C ILE A 392 -5.17 -1.33 -0.78
N PHE A 393 -4.75 -0.08 -0.91
CA PHE A 393 -4.61 0.87 0.21
C PHE A 393 -5.95 1.05 0.93
N SER A 394 -7.01 1.29 0.16
CA SER A 394 -8.36 1.48 0.69
C SER A 394 -8.86 0.22 1.40
N LEU A 395 -8.66 -0.95 0.79
CA LEU A 395 -9.08 -2.23 1.33
C LEU A 395 -8.36 -2.57 2.63
N PHE A 396 -7.04 -2.49 2.67
CA PHE A 396 -6.27 -2.91 3.84
C PHE A 396 -6.44 -1.97 5.03
N ILE A 397 -6.58 -0.66 4.82
CA ILE A 397 -6.92 0.28 5.91
C ILE A 397 -8.33 -0.02 6.43
N ALA A 398 -9.34 -0.16 5.56
CA ALA A 398 -10.71 -0.45 5.98
C ALA A 398 -10.84 -1.81 6.69
N LEU A 399 -10.15 -2.84 6.19
CA LEU A 399 -10.15 -4.19 6.76
C LEU A 399 -9.44 -4.21 8.11
N SER A 400 -8.22 -3.69 8.20
CA SER A 400 -7.43 -3.72 9.45
C SER A 400 -8.12 -2.94 10.57
N THR A 401 -8.70 -1.78 10.27
CA THR A 401 -9.42 -0.96 11.27
C THR A 401 -10.72 -1.63 11.74
N SER A 402 -11.42 -2.34 10.86
CA SER A 402 -12.64 -3.09 11.22
C SER A 402 -12.31 -4.37 12.00
N LEU A 403 -11.21 -5.03 11.66
CA LEU A 403 -10.81 -6.32 12.21
C LEU A 403 -10.09 -6.20 13.57
N PHE A 404 -9.15 -5.26 13.72
CA PHE A 404 -8.21 -5.21 14.85
C PHE A 404 -8.52 -4.15 15.90
N ARG A 405 -9.74 -3.63 15.90
CA ARG A 405 -10.19 -2.75 16.98
C ARG A 405 -10.35 -3.55 18.27
N LEU A 406 -9.87 -2.99 19.38
CA LEU A 406 -10.19 -3.50 20.70
C LEU A 406 -11.66 -3.14 20.95
N ASN A 407 -12.54 -4.14 21.11
CA ASN A 407 -13.91 -3.89 21.47
C ASN A 407 -13.95 -3.14 22.81
N GLU A 408 -14.71 -2.05 22.89
CA GLU A 408 -15.29 -1.61 24.15
C GLU A 408 -16.27 -2.72 24.55
N LYS A 409 -15.82 -3.60 25.45
CA LYS A 409 -16.57 -4.67 26.14
C LYS A 409 -17.54 -5.48 25.25
N SER A 410 -17.11 -6.67 24.85
CA SER A 410 -18.02 -7.78 24.51
C SER A 410 -18.76 -8.24 25.76
#